data_AF-A0A8J5CPB6-F1
#
_entry.id   AF-A0A8J5CPB6-F1
#
_cell.length_a   1.000
_cell.length_b   1.000
_cell.length_c   1.000
_cell.angle_alpha   90.00
_cell.angle_beta   90.00
_cell.angle_gamma   90.00
#
_symmetry.space_group_name_H-M   'P 1'
#
loop_
_entity.id
_entity.type
_entity.pdbx_description
1 polymer ?
#
loop_
_entity_poly.entity_id
_entity_poly.type
_entity_poly.pdbx_seq_one_letter_code
_entity_poly.pdbx_strand_id
1 'polypeptide(L)'
;MERGRWSNFWAAYVPCGAQYLNAAQVTLEQIDVLKRLIARYPQHLGYAHSHASYNSGGQASLPAGGGHLVARASGAGMYNDLSDPTLTHTCNTPWADSSLADSPGKQEENFGLNDFGAKVVLEMNRLGMLVDLSHVSQQTMRDALAVSRAPVIFSHSSAQALCRHPRNVPDDILRQVHLNGGIVMVSFYSYFLTCNDTASVHDVVRHISHIREVAGLDHVGVGADFDGIDK
;
A
#
# COMPACT_ATOMS: atom_id res chain seq x y z
N MET A 1 -32.93 -4.92 -3.80
CA MET A 1 -31.52 -4.46 -3.81
C MET A 1 -30.76 -5.39 -2.90
N GLU A 2 -29.96 -6.30 -3.46
CA GLU A 2 -28.96 -7.01 -2.68
C GLU A 2 -28.01 -5.96 -2.09
N ARG A 3 -27.82 -5.96 -0.77
CA ARG A 3 -26.80 -5.12 -0.15
C ARG A 3 -25.46 -5.60 -0.71
N GLY A 4 -24.76 -4.75 -1.46
CA GLY A 4 -23.44 -5.08 -1.98
C GLY A 4 -22.53 -5.58 -0.87
N ARG A 5 -21.76 -6.64 -1.16
CA ARG A 5 -20.70 -7.11 -0.26
C ARG A 5 -19.50 -6.21 -0.50
N TRP A 6 -19.06 -5.50 0.52
CA TRP A 6 -17.91 -4.59 0.47
C TRP A 6 -16.85 -5.10 1.45
N SER A 7 -15.58 -4.98 1.07
CA SER A 7 -14.44 -5.32 1.91
C SER A 7 -13.46 -4.16 1.87
N ASN A 8 -12.85 -3.86 3.03
CA ASN A 8 -11.99 -2.71 3.20
C ASN A 8 -10.66 -3.13 3.81
N PHE A 9 -9.58 -2.50 3.34
CA PHE A 9 -8.30 -2.46 4.04
C PHE A 9 -8.31 -1.24 4.96
N TRP A 10 -8.08 -1.48 6.24
CA TRP A 10 -7.95 -0.45 7.27
C TRP A 10 -6.48 -0.22 7.58
N ALA A 11 -6.00 0.99 7.34
CA ALA A 11 -4.62 1.33 7.62
C ALA A 11 -4.36 1.47 9.14
N ALA A 12 -3.53 0.59 9.68
CA ALA A 12 -2.79 0.77 10.92
C ALA A 12 -1.58 1.70 10.66
N TYR A 13 -1.88 2.94 10.30
CA TYR A 13 -0.87 3.96 9.97
C TYR A 13 -0.01 4.35 11.17
N VAL A 14 1.28 4.57 10.91
CA VAL A 14 2.26 5.07 11.89
C VAL A 14 2.94 6.32 11.33
N PRO A 15 2.88 7.46 12.04
CA PRO A 15 3.59 8.65 11.62
C PRO A 15 5.11 8.45 11.53
N CYS A 16 5.74 9.02 10.50
CA CYS A 16 7.18 8.96 10.27
C CYS A 16 8.03 9.38 11.50
N GLY A 17 7.54 10.34 12.30
CA GLY A 17 8.23 10.77 13.52
C GLY A 17 8.36 9.71 14.61
N ALA A 18 7.59 8.61 14.54
CA ALA A 18 7.70 7.48 15.47
C ALA A 18 8.83 6.50 15.10
N GLN A 19 9.44 6.64 13.91
CA GLN A 19 10.54 5.78 13.48
C GLN A 19 11.73 5.90 14.44
N TYR A 20 12.31 4.75 14.81
CA TYR A 20 13.35 4.61 15.84
C TYR A 20 12.92 4.98 17.28
N LEU A 21 11.65 5.31 17.51
CA LEU A 21 11.09 5.60 18.81
C LEU A 21 10.06 4.52 19.19
N ASN A 22 8.77 4.81 19.02
CA ASN A 22 7.65 4.00 19.47
C ASN A 22 6.81 3.44 18.31
N ALA A 23 7.33 3.39 17.07
CA ALA A 23 6.60 2.87 15.90
C ALA A 23 5.95 1.48 16.13
N ALA A 24 6.65 0.57 16.81
CA ALA A 24 6.12 -0.74 17.17
C ALA A 24 4.92 -0.66 18.11
N GLN A 25 5.00 0.18 19.14
CA GLN A 25 3.90 0.40 20.08
C GLN A 25 2.68 1.00 19.38
N VAL A 26 2.88 2.09 18.62
CA VAL A 26 1.80 2.77 17.90
C VAL A 26 1.08 1.81 16.96
N THR A 27 1.82 0.95 16.25
CA THR A 27 1.18 -0.06 15.40
C THR A 27 0.30 -1.01 16.18
N LEU A 28 0.82 -1.57 17.28
CA LEU A 28 0.05 -2.52 18.09
C LEU A 28 -1.21 -1.87 18.66
N GLU A 29 -1.13 -0.59 19.05
CA GLU A 29 -2.28 0.20 19.48
C GLU A 29 -3.29 0.41 18.34
N GLN A 30 -2.83 0.70 17.12
CA GLN A 30 -3.72 0.83 15.95
C GLN A 30 -4.40 -0.51 15.61
N ILE A 31 -3.67 -1.63 15.62
CA ILE A 31 -4.24 -2.97 15.42
C ILE A 31 -5.28 -3.28 16.51
N ASP A 32 -4.98 -2.96 17.77
CA ASP A 32 -5.91 -3.14 18.89
C ASP A 32 -7.20 -2.33 18.70
N VAL A 33 -7.09 -1.06 18.30
CA VAL A 33 -8.25 -0.21 17.98
C VAL A 33 -9.11 -0.85 16.89
N LEU A 34 -8.51 -1.35 15.81
CA LEU A 34 -9.23 -2.02 14.73
C LEU A 34 -9.94 -3.30 15.23
N LYS A 35 -9.24 -4.14 16.01
CA LYS A 35 -9.82 -5.36 16.60
C LYS A 35 -11.01 -5.03 17.52
N ARG A 36 -10.88 -4.00 18.37
CA ARG A 36 -11.98 -3.53 19.23
C ARG A 36 -13.15 -2.95 18.44
N LEU A 37 -12.88 -2.22 17.36
CA LEU A 37 -13.93 -1.67 16.49
C LEU A 37 -14.76 -2.79 15.86
N ILE A 38 -14.09 -3.82 15.31
CA ILE A 38 -14.75 -4.99 14.74
C ILE A 38 -15.58 -5.71 15.81
N ALA A 39 -15.00 -5.96 16.99
CA ALA A 39 -15.71 -6.60 18.11
C ALA A 39 -16.90 -5.78 18.62
N ARG A 40 -16.87 -4.44 18.50
CA ARG A 40 -17.96 -3.55 18.91
C ARG A 40 -19.14 -3.58 17.94
N TYR A 41 -18.89 -3.81 16.65
CA TYR A 41 -19.88 -3.80 15.57
C TYR A 41 -19.94 -5.12 14.78
N PRO A 42 -20.13 -6.29 15.43
CA PRO A 42 -20.02 -7.60 14.77
C PRO A 42 -21.14 -7.88 13.75
N GLN A 43 -22.24 -7.11 13.79
CA GLN A 43 -23.33 -7.17 12.80
C GLN A 43 -22.98 -6.46 11.49
N HIS A 44 -21.93 -5.62 11.51
CA HIS A 44 -21.51 -4.80 10.38
C HIS A 44 -20.12 -5.18 9.90
N LEU A 45 -19.20 -5.50 10.82
CA LEU A 45 -17.79 -5.74 10.55
C LEU A 45 -17.41 -7.18 10.89
N GLY A 46 -16.57 -7.79 10.06
CA GLY A 46 -15.92 -9.06 10.28
C GLY A 46 -14.41 -8.94 10.10
N TYR A 47 -13.64 -9.67 10.91
CA TYR A 47 -12.21 -9.76 10.73
C TYR A 47 -11.87 -10.80 9.67
N ALA A 48 -11.23 -10.38 8.58
CA ALA A 48 -10.67 -11.29 7.61
C ALA A 48 -9.18 -11.51 7.90
N HIS A 49 -8.66 -12.67 7.55
CA HIS A 49 -7.21 -12.97 7.61
C HIS A 49 -6.81 -13.97 6.51
N SER A 50 -7.74 -14.27 5.60
CA SER A 50 -7.53 -15.16 4.46
C SER A 50 -8.58 -14.87 3.38
N HIS A 51 -8.29 -15.27 2.14
CA HIS A 51 -9.26 -15.18 1.04
C HIS A 51 -10.60 -15.85 1.38
N ALA A 52 -10.58 -16.99 2.09
CA ALA A 52 -11.79 -17.70 2.50
C ALA A 52 -12.66 -16.89 3.47
N SER A 53 -12.04 -16.08 4.34
CA SER A 53 -12.75 -15.23 5.30
C SER A 53 -13.58 -14.14 4.61
N TYR A 54 -13.16 -13.65 3.44
CA TYR A 54 -13.89 -12.64 2.67
C TYR A 54 -15.23 -13.11 2.13
N ASN A 55 -15.33 -14.39 1.76
CA ASN A 55 -16.53 -14.95 1.15
C ASN A 55 -17.62 -15.29 2.19
N SER A 56 -17.36 -15.10 3.49
CA SER A 56 -18.26 -15.51 4.57
C SER A 56 -19.43 -14.53 4.89
N GLY A 57 -19.59 -13.44 4.14
CA GLY A 57 -20.84 -12.66 4.11
C GLY A 57 -20.97 -11.45 5.03
N GLY A 58 -19.89 -11.02 5.69
CA GLY A 58 -19.81 -9.73 6.42
C GLY A 58 -18.92 -8.71 5.71
N GLN A 59 -18.97 -7.42 6.10
CA GLN A 59 -17.99 -6.45 5.61
C GLN A 59 -16.63 -6.80 6.22
N ALA A 60 -15.71 -7.29 5.40
CA ALA A 60 -14.41 -7.78 5.86
C ALA A 60 -13.42 -6.61 6.01
N SER A 61 -12.73 -6.57 7.15
CA SER A 61 -11.73 -5.56 7.51
C SER A 61 -10.35 -6.20 7.66
N LEU A 62 -9.35 -5.71 6.93
CA LEU A 62 -7.93 -6.13 7.05
C LEU A 62 -7.04 -5.01 7.61
N PRO A 63 -6.15 -5.27 8.59
CA PRO A 63 -5.15 -4.28 9.04
C PRO A 63 -3.97 -4.19 8.05
N ALA A 64 -3.80 -3.05 7.38
CA ALA A 64 -2.62 -2.73 6.57
C ALA A 64 -1.63 -1.87 7.40
N GLY A 65 -0.36 -2.24 7.47
CA GLY A 65 0.64 -1.57 8.31
C GLY A 65 1.57 -0.65 7.53
N GLY A 66 2.41 0.13 8.22
CA GLY A 66 3.54 0.85 7.62
C GLY A 66 4.88 0.12 7.85
N GLY A 67 5.77 0.14 6.86
CA GLY A 67 7.04 -0.62 6.83
C GLY A 67 8.06 -0.22 7.90
N HIS A 68 7.84 0.89 8.60
CA HIS A 68 8.63 1.32 9.78
C HIS A 68 8.69 0.25 10.89
N LEU A 69 7.76 -0.70 10.89
CA LEU A 69 7.73 -1.86 11.80
C LEU A 69 8.82 -2.88 11.53
N VAL A 70 9.19 -3.06 10.26
CA VAL A 70 10.14 -4.10 9.85
C VAL A 70 11.59 -3.64 10.06
N ALA A 71 11.80 -2.40 10.52
CA ALA A 71 13.12 -1.83 10.70
C ALA A 71 14.01 -2.61 11.70
N ARG A 72 13.47 -3.44 12.62
CA ARG A 72 14.27 -4.22 13.59
C ARG A 72 13.68 -5.53 14.13
N ALA A 73 12.44 -5.90 13.83
CA ALA A 73 11.79 -7.01 14.54
C ALA A 73 12.08 -8.38 13.92
N SER A 74 12.92 -9.17 14.59
CA SER A 74 13.17 -10.61 14.41
C SER A 74 12.05 -11.51 14.98
N GLY A 75 10.91 -10.93 15.38
CA GLY A 75 9.78 -11.64 15.97
C GLY A 75 8.69 -11.96 14.95
N ALA A 76 8.77 -13.14 14.30
CA ALA A 76 7.79 -13.62 13.32
C ALA A 76 6.32 -13.59 13.80
N GLY A 77 6.08 -13.65 15.12
CA GLY A 77 4.72 -13.65 15.69
C GLY A 77 3.98 -12.31 15.65
N MET A 78 4.67 -11.17 15.62
CA MET A 78 4.03 -9.85 15.58
C MET A 78 3.41 -9.52 14.21
N TYR A 79 3.89 -10.17 13.15
CA TYR A 79 3.48 -9.89 11.77
C TYR A 79 2.24 -10.68 11.34
N ASN A 80 1.82 -11.71 12.09
CA ASN A 80 0.66 -12.52 11.75
C ASN A 80 -0.66 -11.73 11.75
N ASP A 81 -0.72 -10.59 12.45
CA ASP A 81 -1.89 -9.71 12.51
C ASP A 81 -1.87 -8.60 11.44
N LEU A 82 -0.78 -8.47 10.67
CA LEU A 82 -0.59 -7.46 9.63
C LEU A 82 -0.69 -8.14 8.26
N SER A 83 -1.68 -7.76 7.45
CA SER A 83 -1.88 -8.39 6.15
C SER A 83 -1.07 -7.74 5.02
N ASP A 84 -0.68 -6.48 5.18
CA ASP A 84 -0.10 -5.68 4.11
C ASP A 84 0.70 -4.47 4.63
N PRO A 85 2.02 -4.59 4.88
CA PRO A 85 2.84 -3.45 5.25
C PRO A 85 3.37 -2.73 3.99
N THR A 86 2.97 -1.47 3.79
CA THR A 86 3.58 -0.59 2.79
C THR A 86 5.07 -0.44 3.10
N LEU A 87 6.00 -0.69 2.17
CA LEU A 87 7.44 -0.78 2.51
C LEU A 87 8.02 0.51 3.13
N THR A 88 7.47 1.67 2.75
CA THR A 88 7.78 2.99 3.32
C THR A 88 6.50 3.81 3.50
N HIS A 89 6.59 4.96 4.14
CA HIS A 89 5.56 6.01 4.05
C HIS A 89 6.19 7.25 3.37
N THR A 90 5.83 8.47 3.77
CA THR A 90 6.47 9.72 3.35
C THR A 90 7.89 9.93 3.93
N CYS A 91 8.58 8.86 4.30
CA CYS A 91 9.94 8.86 4.80
C CYS A 91 10.61 7.50 4.53
N ASN A 92 11.94 7.53 4.39
CA ASN A 92 12.75 6.34 4.13
C ASN A 92 12.84 5.45 5.38
N THR A 93 12.93 4.14 5.16
CA THR A 93 13.41 3.21 6.19
C THR A 93 14.93 3.03 6.04
N PRO A 94 15.64 2.38 6.98
CA PRO A 94 17.06 2.01 6.79
C PRO A 94 17.34 1.08 5.58
N TRP A 95 16.31 0.67 4.85
CA TRP A 95 16.41 -0.39 3.85
C TRP A 95 15.58 -0.17 2.59
N ALA A 96 14.77 0.88 2.54
CA ALA A 96 13.97 1.26 1.38
C ALA A 96 13.80 2.78 1.30
N ASP A 97 13.94 3.32 0.10
CA ASP A 97 13.65 4.73 -0.20
C ASP A 97 12.17 4.95 -0.49
N SER A 98 11.64 6.04 0.07
CA SER A 98 10.30 6.56 -0.19
C SER A 98 10.27 7.42 -1.45
N SER A 99 9.07 7.71 -1.95
CA SER A 99 8.82 8.56 -3.12
C SER A 99 9.35 10.00 -2.95
N LEU A 100 9.73 10.40 -1.74
CA LEU A 100 10.44 11.66 -1.54
C LEU A 100 11.78 11.67 -2.27
N ALA A 101 12.44 10.52 -2.44
CA ALA A 101 13.69 10.42 -3.19
C ALA A 101 13.54 10.85 -4.66
N ASP A 102 12.35 10.66 -5.25
CA ASP A 102 12.06 11.08 -6.63
C ASP A 102 11.64 12.56 -6.74
N SER A 103 11.55 13.29 -5.63
CA SER A 103 11.17 14.70 -5.62
C SER A 103 12.36 15.59 -6.04
N PRO A 104 12.11 16.73 -6.74
CA PRO A 104 13.19 17.63 -7.16
C PRO A 104 14.10 18.05 -6.00
N GLY A 105 15.41 17.87 -6.18
CA GLY A 105 16.43 18.27 -5.20
C GLY A 105 16.59 17.33 -4.01
N LYS A 106 15.95 16.15 -4.02
CA LYS A 106 16.19 15.08 -3.04
C LYS A 106 17.21 14.08 -3.58
N GLN A 107 17.86 13.36 -2.66
CA GLN A 107 18.80 12.30 -2.97
C GLN A 107 18.27 10.98 -2.40
N GLU A 108 18.55 9.90 -3.11
CA GLU A 108 18.36 8.53 -2.65
C GLU A 108 19.29 8.25 -1.47
N GLU A 109 18.81 7.55 -0.44
CA GLU A 109 19.62 7.15 0.71
C GLU A 109 20.03 5.67 0.61
N ASN A 110 19.14 4.84 0.06
CA ASN A 110 19.32 3.40 -0.08
C ASN A 110 19.53 2.96 -1.53
N PHE A 111 19.42 3.88 -2.49
CA PHE A 111 19.39 3.62 -3.94
C PHE A 111 18.25 2.67 -4.32
N GLY A 112 17.07 2.89 -3.73
CA GLY A 112 15.92 1.99 -3.84
C GLY A 112 15.81 1.02 -2.66
N LEU A 113 15.95 -0.27 -2.93
CA LEU A 113 15.89 -1.35 -1.94
C LEU A 113 17.29 -1.96 -1.72
N ASN A 114 17.83 -1.91 -0.50
CA ASN A 114 19.13 -2.52 -0.21
C ASN A 114 19.04 -4.04 0.06
N ASP A 115 20.18 -4.71 0.25
CA ASP A 115 20.26 -6.16 0.50
C ASP A 115 19.39 -6.64 1.69
N PHE A 116 19.24 -5.81 2.71
CA PHE A 116 18.36 -6.13 3.83
C PHE A 116 16.88 -5.98 3.43
N GLY A 117 16.54 -4.91 2.71
CA GLY A 117 15.20 -4.69 2.17
C GLY A 117 14.75 -5.81 1.22
N ALA A 118 15.65 -6.32 0.39
CA ALA A 118 15.36 -7.49 -0.46
C ALA A 118 15.01 -8.73 0.37
N LYS A 119 15.70 -8.96 1.49
CA LYS A 119 15.36 -10.05 2.42
C LYS A 119 14.02 -9.82 3.12
N VAL A 120 13.67 -8.57 3.42
CA VAL A 120 12.36 -8.21 3.96
C VAL A 120 11.24 -8.60 2.98
N VAL A 121 11.36 -8.21 1.71
CA VAL A 121 10.37 -8.58 0.66
C VAL A 121 10.22 -10.11 0.55
N LEU A 122 11.34 -10.85 0.55
CA LEU A 122 11.30 -12.31 0.49
C LEU A 122 10.65 -12.94 1.73
N GLU A 123 10.86 -12.37 2.92
CA GLU A 123 10.22 -12.85 4.15
C GLU A 123 8.71 -12.56 4.16
N MET A 124 8.30 -11.40 3.63
CA MET A 124 6.88 -11.09 3.42
C MET A 124 6.22 -12.11 2.48
N ASN A 125 6.87 -12.45 1.37
CA ASN A 125 6.39 -13.51 0.48
C ASN A 125 6.32 -14.87 1.18
N ARG A 126 7.31 -15.22 2.02
CA ARG A 126 7.33 -16.48 2.79
C ARG A 126 6.17 -16.57 3.78
N LEU A 127 5.80 -15.45 4.39
CA LEU A 127 4.70 -15.34 5.35
C LEU A 127 3.32 -15.24 4.69
N GLY A 128 3.25 -15.00 3.37
CA GLY A 128 2.00 -14.74 2.66
C GLY A 128 1.44 -13.34 2.91
N MET A 129 2.30 -12.39 3.29
CA MET A 129 1.95 -10.98 3.42
C MET A 129 2.00 -10.30 2.06
N LEU A 130 1.05 -9.41 1.79
CA LEU A 130 1.09 -8.57 0.60
C LEU A 130 2.27 -7.59 0.68
N VAL A 131 2.90 -7.32 -0.46
CA VAL A 131 3.96 -6.33 -0.60
C VAL A 131 3.34 -5.10 -1.26
N ASP A 132 3.07 -4.07 -0.46
CA ASP A 132 2.54 -2.80 -0.96
C ASP A 132 3.64 -1.79 -1.29
N LEU A 133 3.62 -1.33 -2.54
CA LEU A 133 4.57 -0.40 -3.14
C LEU A 133 4.02 1.03 -3.24
N SER A 134 2.86 1.32 -2.65
CA SER A 134 2.50 2.70 -2.32
C SER A 134 3.64 3.38 -1.55
N HIS A 135 3.80 4.69 -1.73
CA HIS A 135 4.80 5.55 -1.07
C HIS A 135 6.27 5.30 -1.38
N VAL A 136 6.65 4.21 -2.03
CA VAL A 136 8.07 3.92 -2.29
C VAL A 136 8.62 4.74 -3.46
N SER A 137 9.93 4.88 -3.57
CA SER A 137 10.57 5.50 -4.73
C SER A 137 10.45 4.62 -5.98
N GLN A 138 10.58 5.21 -7.17
CA GLN A 138 10.56 4.45 -8.42
C GLN A 138 11.66 3.38 -8.48
N GLN A 139 12.83 3.64 -7.87
CA GLN A 139 13.89 2.63 -7.79
C GLN A 139 13.48 1.49 -6.85
N THR A 140 12.92 1.79 -5.67
CA THR A 140 12.37 0.77 -4.77
C THR A 140 11.26 -0.04 -5.45
N MET A 141 10.40 0.57 -6.29
CA MET A 141 9.39 -0.16 -7.06
C MET A 141 10.03 -1.22 -7.96
N ARG A 142 11.06 -0.84 -8.74
CA ARG A 142 11.79 -1.75 -9.64
C ARG A 142 12.44 -2.88 -8.87
N ASP A 143 13.14 -2.56 -7.78
CA ASP A 143 13.87 -3.56 -7.01
C ASP A 143 12.91 -4.55 -6.34
N ALA A 144 11.81 -4.07 -5.74
CA ALA A 144 10.81 -4.93 -5.12
C ALA A 144 10.10 -5.82 -6.15
N LEU A 145 9.77 -5.30 -7.35
CA LEU A 145 9.20 -6.09 -8.45
C LEU A 145 10.18 -7.17 -8.95
N ALA A 146 11.48 -6.88 -8.97
CA ALA A 146 12.50 -7.84 -9.36
C ALA A 146 12.75 -8.94 -8.30
N VAL A 147 12.58 -8.61 -7.01
CA VAL A 147 12.83 -9.53 -5.89
C VAL A 147 11.60 -10.36 -5.53
N SER A 148 10.40 -9.78 -5.62
CA SER A 148 9.16 -10.42 -5.14
C SER A 148 8.84 -11.71 -5.90
N ARG A 149 8.49 -12.74 -5.15
CA ARG A 149 8.05 -14.06 -5.66
C ARG A 149 6.53 -14.20 -5.72
N ALA A 150 5.81 -13.17 -5.29
CA ALA A 150 4.37 -13.09 -5.32
C ALA A 150 3.92 -11.76 -5.98
N PRO A 151 2.67 -11.68 -6.45
CA PRO A 151 2.07 -10.42 -6.88
C PRO A 151 2.21 -9.32 -5.83
N VAL A 152 2.70 -8.15 -6.25
CA VAL A 152 2.74 -6.94 -5.43
C VAL A 152 1.45 -6.15 -5.58
N ILE A 153 1.20 -5.21 -4.68
CA ILE A 153 0.10 -4.26 -4.83
C ILE A 153 0.61 -2.82 -4.75
N PHE A 154 -0.19 -1.90 -5.26
CA PHE A 154 -0.14 -0.49 -4.89
C PHE A 154 -1.50 -0.16 -4.31
N SER A 155 -1.59 -0.06 -2.99
CA SER A 155 -2.87 0.05 -2.26
C SER A 155 -3.60 1.38 -2.50
N HIS A 156 -2.89 2.44 -2.91
CA HIS A 156 -3.43 3.79 -3.18
C HIS A 156 -2.42 4.64 -3.97
N SER A 157 -2.33 4.40 -5.28
CA SER A 157 -1.49 5.17 -6.19
C SER A 157 -2.17 5.36 -7.54
N SER A 158 -1.83 6.45 -8.24
CA SER A 158 -2.43 6.79 -9.53
C SER A 158 -1.38 6.75 -10.67
N ALA A 159 -1.81 6.94 -11.92
CA ALA A 159 -0.93 6.89 -13.10
C ALA A 159 -0.07 8.16 -13.29
N GLN A 160 1.25 8.01 -13.44
CA GLN A 160 2.17 9.15 -13.57
C GLN A 160 2.06 9.86 -14.92
N ALA A 161 1.66 9.15 -15.97
CA ALA A 161 1.47 9.70 -17.31
C ALA A 161 0.39 10.81 -17.36
N LEU A 162 -0.60 10.75 -16.47
CA LEU A 162 -1.69 11.74 -16.39
C LEU A 162 -1.40 12.86 -15.37
N CYS A 163 -0.67 12.55 -14.31
CA CYS A 163 -0.20 13.52 -13.33
C CYS A 163 1.21 13.15 -12.87
N ARG A 164 2.19 13.98 -13.22
CA ARG A 164 3.62 13.77 -12.93
C ARG A 164 3.95 14.07 -11.47
N HIS A 165 3.44 13.22 -10.58
CA HIS A 165 3.68 13.28 -9.15
C HIS A 165 4.54 12.07 -8.70
N PRO A 166 5.50 12.24 -7.77
CA PRO A 166 6.35 11.14 -7.29
C PRO A 166 5.59 9.94 -6.70
N ARG A 167 4.39 10.17 -6.16
CA ARG A 167 3.51 9.10 -5.65
C ARG A 167 2.81 8.27 -6.73
N ASN A 168 2.84 8.72 -7.98
CA ASN A 168 2.18 8.05 -9.09
C ASN A 168 3.11 7.08 -9.82
N VAL A 169 2.54 5.99 -10.31
CA VAL A 169 3.24 4.86 -10.93
C VAL A 169 3.56 5.17 -12.40
N PRO A 170 4.84 5.14 -12.82
CA PRO A 170 5.26 5.26 -14.21
C PRO A 170 4.79 4.10 -15.10
N ASP A 171 4.64 4.33 -16.41
CA ASP A 171 4.17 3.31 -17.35
C ASP A 171 5.13 2.10 -17.50
N ASP A 172 6.44 2.29 -17.35
CA ASP A 172 7.40 1.18 -17.34
C ASP A 172 7.19 0.27 -16.12
N ILE A 173 6.81 0.84 -14.97
CA ILE A 173 6.45 0.08 -13.77
C ILE A 173 5.08 -0.58 -13.94
N LEU A 174 4.09 0.10 -14.52
CA LEU A 174 2.78 -0.49 -14.82
C LEU A 174 2.89 -1.74 -15.71
N ARG A 175 3.79 -1.72 -16.70
CA ARG A 175 4.08 -2.91 -17.52
C ARG A 175 4.75 -4.03 -16.72
N GLN A 176 5.58 -3.70 -15.73
CA GLN A 176 6.15 -4.72 -14.84
C GLN A 176 5.10 -5.30 -13.88
N VAL A 177 4.13 -4.50 -13.42
CA VAL A 177 2.99 -4.97 -12.62
C VAL A 177 2.19 -6.01 -13.38
N HIS A 178 1.93 -5.80 -14.68
CA HIS A 178 1.31 -6.80 -15.55
C HIS A 178 2.06 -8.13 -15.51
N LEU A 179 3.38 -8.10 -15.73
CA LEU A 179 4.22 -9.31 -15.75
C LEU A 179 4.30 -10.00 -14.38
N ASN A 180 4.30 -9.23 -13.29
CA ASN A 180 4.33 -9.73 -11.92
C ASN A 180 2.98 -10.33 -11.48
N GLY A 181 1.87 -9.96 -12.13
CA GLY A 181 0.53 -10.35 -11.71
C GLY A 181 -0.08 -9.44 -10.64
N GLY A 182 0.53 -8.29 -10.37
CA GLY A 182 0.14 -7.35 -9.31
C GLY A 182 -1.07 -6.47 -9.67
N ILE A 183 -1.45 -5.57 -8.78
CA ILE A 183 -2.58 -4.65 -8.97
C ILE A 183 -2.24 -3.22 -8.52
N VAL A 184 -2.76 -2.23 -9.23
CA VAL A 184 -2.72 -0.82 -8.82
C VAL A 184 -4.11 -0.34 -8.45
N MET A 185 -4.28 0.06 -7.19
CA MET A 185 -5.53 0.57 -6.64
C MET A 185 -5.51 2.10 -6.66
N VAL A 186 -6.39 2.71 -7.46
CA VAL A 186 -6.37 4.15 -7.76
C VAL A 186 -6.78 4.97 -6.55
N SER A 187 -5.92 5.92 -6.16
CA SER A 187 -6.17 6.92 -5.11
C SER A 187 -7.11 8.02 -5.59
N PHE A 188 -7.94 8.53 -4.68
CA PHE A 188 -8.86 9.63 -4.97
C PHE A 188 -8.29 11.01 -4.64
N TYR A 189 -7.02 11.07 -4.19
CA TYR A 189 -6.40 12.33 -3.81
C TYR A 189 -6.21 13.26 -5.01
N SER A 190 -6.70 14.49 -4.92
CA SER A 190 -6.70 15.45 -6.04
C SER A 190 -5.31 15.70 -6.60
N TYR A 191 -4.30 15.86 -5.74
CA TYR A 191 -2.90 16.05 -6.14
C TYR A 191 -2.30 14.85 -6.87
N PHE A 192 -2.86 13.66 -6.72
CA PHE A 192 -2.43 12.47 -7.47
C PHE A 192 -3.22 12.29 -8.78
N LEU A 193 -4.43 12.86 -8.87
CA LEU A 193 -5.29 12.75 -10.04
C LEU A 193 -5.08 13.86 -11.09
N THR A 194 -4.91 15.09 -10.63
CA THR A 194 -4.86 16.27 -11.51
C THR A 194 -3.59 17.09 -11.32
N CYS A 195 -2.73 16.69 -10.38
CA CYS A 195 -1.58 17.48 -9.94
C CYS A 195 -2.01 18.88 -9.45
N ASN A 196 -3.25 19.00 -8.98
CA ASN A 196 -3.85 20.24 -8.52
C ASN A 196 -4.74 19.97 -7.30
N ASP A 197 -5.30 21.03 -6.73
CA ASP A 197 -6.15 21.00 -5.53
C ASP A 197 -7.55 20.40 -5.75
N THR A 198 -7.98 20.27 -7.00
CA THR A 198 -9.34 19.88 -7.38
C THR A 198 -9.32 18.71 -8.36
N ALA A 199 -10.24 17.77 -8.15
CA ALA A 199 -10.46 16.63 -9.02
C ALA A 199 -11.95 16.22 -9.02
N SER A 200 -12.35 15.49 -10.05
CA SER A 200 -13.69 14.94 -10.22
C SER A 200 -13.64 13.43 -10.38
N VAL A 201 -14.80 12.78 -10.30
CA VAL A 201 -14.92 11.34 -10.59
C VAL A 201 -14.44 10.97 -11.99
N HIS A 202 -14.51 11.89 -12.96
CA HIS A 202 -13.99 11.65 -14.31
C HIS A 202 -12.47 11.48 -14.29
N ASP A 203 -11.77 12.20 -13.41
CA ASP A 203 -10.31 12.11 -13.29
C ASP A 203 -9.91 10.74 -12.72
N VAL A 204 -10.65 10.23 -11.72
CA VAL A 204 -10.50 8.85 -11.24
C VAL A 204 -10.67 7.85 -12.39
N VAL A 205 -11.75 7.99 -13.18
CA VAL A 205 -12.02 7.10 -14.32
C VAL A 205 -10.92 7.18 -15.38
N ARG A 206 -10.33 8.37 -15.62
CA ARG A 206 -9.19 8.54 -16.54
C ARG A 206 -7.99 7.73 -16.06
N HIS A 207 -7.65 7.79 -14.78
CA HIS A 207 -6.55 7.00 -14.22
C HIS A 207 -6.81 5.50 -14.27
N ILE A 208 -8.01 5.05 -13.92
CA ILE A 208 -8.41 3.63 -14.03
C ILE A 208 -8.28 3.15 -15.48
N SER A 209 -8.75 3.96 -16.44
CA SER A 209 -8.71 3.62 -17.87
C SER A 209 -7.27 3.52 -18.38
N HIS A 210 -6.41 4.48 -18.03
CA HIS A 210 -5.00 4.47 -18.41
C HIS A 210 -4.26 3.25 -17.83
N ILE A 211 -4.45 2.96 -16.53
CA ILE A 211 -3.81 1.79 -15.90
C ILE A 211 -4.30 0.50 -16.55
N ARG A 212 -5.61 0.38 -16.83
CA ARG A 212 -6.16 -0.76 -17.57
C ARG A 212 -5.53 -0.92 -18.95
N GLU A 213 -5.28 0.17 -19.67
CA GLU A 213 -4.66 0.15 -21.00
C GLU A 213 -3.20 -0.30 -20.96
N VAL A 214 -2.44 0.10 -19.94
CA VAL A 214 -1.00 -0.19 -19.83
C VAL A 214 -0.71 -1.51 -19.11
N ALA A 215 -1.37 -1.77 -17.99
CA ALA A 215 -1.14 -2.94 -17.14
C ALA A 215 -2.13 -4.08 -17.42
N GLY A 216 -3.31 -3.80 -17.99
CA GLY A 216 -4.36 -4.79 -18.26
C GLY A 216 -5.54 -4.72 -17.28
N LEU A 217 -6.64 -5.37 -17.67
CA LEU A 217 -7.93 -5.30 -16.95
C LEU A 217 -7.87 -5.86 -15.53
N ASP A 218 -7.10 -6.93 -15.32
CA ASP A 218 -7.01 -7.61 -14.02
C ASP A 218 -6.04 -6.92 -13.04
N HIS A 219 -5.40 -5.83 -13.45
CA HIS A 219 -4.31 -5.17 -12.73
C HIS A 219 -4.69 -3.76 -12.22
N VAL A 220 -5.99 -3.44 -12.18
CA VAL A 220 -6.50 -2.16 -11.69
C VAL A 220 -7.60 -2.35 -10.64
N GLY A 221 -7.57 -1.52 -9.60
CA GLY A 221 -8.55 -1.52 -8.50
C GLY A 221 -8.82 -0.13 -7.97
N VAL A 222 -9.52 -0.05 -6.83
CA VAL A 222 -9.89 1.20 -6.15
C VAL A 222 -9.26 1.25 -4.76
N GLY A 223 -8.48 2.28 -4.50
CA GLY A 223 -7.72 2.49 -3.28
C GLY A 223 -7.91 3.92 -2.80
N ALA A 224 -9.14 4.26 -2.43
CA ALA A 224 -9.61 5.65 -2.35
C ALA A 224 -8.81 6.57 -1.42
N ASP A 225 -8.12 6.02 -0.41
CA ASP A 225 -7.37 6.78 0.60
C ASP A 225 -8.28 7.67 1.47
N PHE A 226 -9.53 7.22 1.72
CA PHE A 226 -10.47 7.92 2.60
C PHE A 226 -9.91 8.06 4.02
N ASP A 227 -10.17 9.21 4.64
CA ASP A 227 -9.67 9.62 5.96
C ASP A 227 -8.13 9.68 6.08
N GLY A 228 -7.39 9.46 4.99
CA GLY A 228 -5.92 9.59 4.90
C GLY A 228 -5.42 10.85 4.19
N ILE A 229 -6.33 11.61 3.57
CA ILE A 229 -6.04 12.80 2.76
C ILE A 229 -6.69 14.04 3.34
N ASP A 230 -5.99 15.17 3.27
CA ASP A 230 -6.46 16.43 3.88
C ASP A 230 -7.49 17.18 3.00
N LYS A 231 -7.60 16.82 1.71
CA LYS A 231 -8.46 17.50 0.71
C LYS A 231 -8.85 16.59 -0.45
#